data_AF-A0A7C5C1M0-F1
#
_entry.id   AF-A0A7C5C1M0-F1
#
_cell.length_a   1.000
_cell.length_b   1.000
_cell.length_c   1.000
_cell.angle_alpha   90.00
_cell.angle_beta   90.00
_cell.angle_gamma   90.00
#
_symmetry.space_group_name_H-M   'P 1'
#
loop_
_entity.id
_entity.type
_entity.pdbx_description
1 polymer ?
#
loop_
_entity_poly.entity_id
_entity_poly.type
_entity_poly.pdbx_seq_one_letter_code
_entity_poly.pdbx_strand_id
1 'polypeptide(L)'
;MYREQDVHSPKLSEEIEERLRPNRFLGYDRDHLGIALLRREMFDAAESQFRRAMYLNPFEASFRQHLAWCLYRKNKYEEALTVIEEAIRLNPKDPDANIVRDRIREKLSVPQDHTRGISLPNESA
;
A
#
# COMPACT_ATOMS: atom_id res chain seq x y z
N MET A 1 23.03 13.39 -21.77
CA MET A 1 21.80 14.10 -21.38
C MET A 1 20.71 13.65 -22.33
N TYR A 2 19.74 12.87 -21.87
CA TYR A 2 18.66 12.37 -22.75
C TYR A 2 17.61 13.47 -22.94
N ARG A 3 17.14 13.67 -24.17
CA ARG A 3 16.11 14.66 -24.50
C ARG A 3 14.75 14.16 -24.00
N GLU A 4 13.86 15.07 -23.61
CA GLU A 4 12.50 14.77 -23.12
C GLU A 4 11.65 13.93 -24.10
N GLN A 5 12.03 13.88 -25.39
CA GLN A 5 11.37 13.04 -26.41
C GLN A 5 11.77 11.55 -26.35
N ASP A 6 12.86 11.19 -25.68
CA ASP A 6 13.36 9.81 -25.61
C ASP A 6 12.72 8.99 -24.47
N VAL A 7 12.02 9.65 -23.54
CA VAL A 7 11.41 9.02 -22.34
C VAL A 7 10.32 8.01 -22.71
N HIS A 8 9.74 8.13 -23.91
CA HIS A 8 8.71 7.23 -24.44
C HIS A 8 9.24 6.23 -25.49
N SER A 9 10.57 6.14 -25.68
CA SER A 9 11.15 5.16 -26.59
C SER A 9 11.07 3.76 -25.98
N PRO A 10 10.50 2.75 -26.68
CA PRO A 10 10.41 1.38 -26.18
C PRO A 10 11.79 0.78 -25.85
N LYS A 11 12.85 1.25 -26.50
CA LYS A 11 14.23 0.87 -26.19
C LYS A 11 14.71 1.39 -24.83
N LEU A 12 14.31 2.61 -24.46
CA LEU A 12 14.68 3.18 -23.17
C LEU A 12 13.89 2.51 -22.04
N SER A 13 12.62 2.16 -22.25
CA SER A 13 11.87 1.36 -21.29
C SER A 13 12.46 -0.05 -21.13
N GLU A 14 12.87 -0.71 -22.21
CA GLU A 14 13.53 -2.03 -22.14
C GLU A 14 14.88 -1.96 -21.41
N GLU A 15 15.70 -0.94 -21.67
CA GLU A 15 17.00 -0.76 -21.00
C GLU A 15 16.85 -0.45 -19.50
N ILE A 16 15.87 0.39 -19.15
CA ILE A 16 15.51 0.67 -17.76
C ILE A 16 14.97 -0.60 -17.08
N GLU A 17 14.10 -1.34 -17.76
CA GLU A 17 13.58 -2.62 -17.26
C GLU A 17 14.70 -3.63 -17.02
N GLU A 18 15.63 -3.79 -17.96
CA GLU A 18 16.77 -4.70 -17.84
C GLU A 18 17.69 -4.33 -16.67
N ARG A 19 17.95 -3.03 -16.48
CA ARG A 19 18.72 -2.54 -15.34
C ARG A 19 17.98 -2.70 -14.00
N LEU A 20 16.66 -2.65 -14.02
CA LEU A 20 15.83 -2.84 -12.83
C LEU A 20 15.47 -4.31 -12.56
N ARG A 21 15.65 -5.24 -13.52
CA ARG A 21 15.32 -6.68 -13.37
C ARG A 21 15.87 -7.29 -12.07
N PRO A 22 17.15 -7.12 -11.69
CA PRO A 22 17.65 -7.68 -10.43
C PRO A 22 16.91 -7.15 -9.20
N ASN A 23 16.57 -5.86 -9.19
CA ASN A 23 15.83 -5.22 -8.09
C ASN A 23 14.34 -5.60 -8.09
N ARG A 24 13.77 -5.90 -9.27
CA ARG A 24 12.38 -6.35 -9.41
C ARG A 24 12.14 -7.68 -8.70
N PHE A 25 13.06 -8.65 -8.85
CA PHE A 25 12.97 -9.93 -8.15
C PHE A 25 13.06 -9.77 -6.62
N LEU A 26 13.93 -8.87 -6.14
CA LEU A 26 14.02 -8.52 -4.72
C LEU A 26 12.71 -7.92 -4.18
N GLY A 27 11.91 -7.25 -5.04
CA GLY A 27 10.59 -6.75 -4.65
C GLY A 27 9.63 -7.86 -4.25
N TYR A 28 9.55 -8.93 -5.04
CA TYR A 28 8.68 -10.07 -4.74
C TYR A 28 9.14 -10.86 -3.50
N ASP A 29 10.45 -10.96 -3.26
CA ASP A 29 10.96 -11.59 -2.02
C ASP A 29 10.52 -10.82 -0.76
N ARG A 30 10.57 -9.48 -0.84
CA ARG A 30 10.10 -8.60 0.24
C ARG A 30 8.59 -8.73 0.43
N ASP A 31 7.83 -8.81 -0.66
CA ASP A 31 6.39 -9.00 -0.61
C ASP A 31 6.01 -10.34 0.04
N HIS A 32 6.64 -11.45 -0.36
CA HIS A 32 6.41 -12.76 0.25
C HIS A 32 6.74 -12.78 1.75
N LEU A 33 7.85 -12.13 2.15
CA LEU A 33 8.19 -11.97 3.56
C LEU A 33 7.13 -11.12 4.29
N GLY A 34 6.66 -10.04 3.67
CA GLY A 34 5.57 -9.22 4.19
C GLY A 34 4.28 -10.02 4.42
N ILE A 35 3.89 -10.87 3.47
CA ILE A 35 2.73 -11.77 3.60
C ILE A 35 2.92 -12.74 4.77
N ALA A 36 4.11 -13.34 4.90
CA ALA A 36 4.41 -14.26 5.99
C ALA A 36 4.34 -13.56 7.37
N LEU A 37 4.85 -12.34 7.48
CA LEU A 37 4.77 -11.52 8.69
C LEU A 37 3.33 -11.10 9.00
N LEU A 38 2.55 -10.77 7.97
CA LEU A 38 1.15 -10.39 8.10
C LEU A 38 0.29 -11.54 8.65
N ARG A 39 0.56 -12.77 8.21
CA ARG A 39 -0.09 -13.99 8.74
C ARG A 39 0.26 -14.26 10.20
N ARG A 40 1.42 -13.76 10.67
CA ARG A 40 1.86 -13.81 12.07
C ARG A 40 1.42 -12.59 12.87
N GLU A 41 0.59 -11.72 12.30
CA GLU A 41 0.10 -10.48 12.93
C GLU A 41 1.21 -9.48 13.32
N MET A 42 2.40 -9.63 12.73
CA MET A 42 3.52 -8.71 12.91
C MET A 42 3.37 -7.53 11.96
N PHE A 43 2.37 -6.69 12.20
CA PHE A 43 1.91 -5.68 11.24
C PHE A 43 2.95 -4.59 10.92
N ASP A 44 3.74 -4.13 11.90
CA ASP A 44 4.79 -3.14 11.65
C ASP A 44 5.91 -3.68 10.74
N ALA A 45 6.33 -4.92 11.00
CA ALA A 45 7.35 -5.58 10.20
C ALA A 45 6.84 -5.86 8.78
N ALA A 46 5.58 -6.33 8.65
CA ALA A 46 4.94 -6.55 7.36
C ALA A 46 4.85 -5.26 6.53
N GLU A 47 4.39 -4.16 7.14
CA GLU A 47 4.32 -2.84 6.50
C GLU A 47 5.68 -2.41 5.94
N SER A 48 6.75 -2.56 6.73
CA SER A 48 8.11 -2.23 6.31
C SER A 48 8.55 -3.04 5.08
N GLN A 49 8.22 -4.33 5.03
CA GLN A 49 8.57 -5.16 3.87
C GLN A 49 7.77 -4.77 2.63
N PHE A 50 6.47 -4.50 2.74
CA PHE A 50 5.66 -4.05 1.61
C PHE A 50 6.11 -2.71 1.05
N ARG A 51 6.43 -1.74 1.93
CA ARG A 51 7.01 -0.45 1.48
C ARG A 51 8.35 -0.64 0.77
N ARG A 52 9.18 -1.59 1.23
CA ARG A 52 10.43 -1.93 0.53
C ARG A 52 10.17 -2.59 -0.82
N ALA A 53 9.18 -3.47 -0.92
CA ALA A 53 8.76 -4.08 -2.18
C ALA A 53 8.32 -3.00 -3.19
N MET A 54 7.50 -2.04 -2.75
CA MET A 54 7.08 -0.89 -3.57
C MET A 54 8.25 0.00 -4.01
N TYR A 55 9.24 0.21 -3.16
CA TYR A 55 10.44 0.97 -3.53
C TYR A 55 11.26 0.25 -4.62
N LEU A 56 11.33 -1.08 -4.54
CA LEU A 56 12.10 -1.89 -5.48
C LEU A 56 11.38 -2.07 -6.82
N ASN A 57 10.05 -2.14 -6.82
CA ASN A 57 9.23 -2.11 -8.02
C ASN A 57 7.98 -1.24 -7.78
N PRO A 58 8.02 0.03 -8.21
CA PRO A 58 6.91 0.95 -7.99
C PRO A 58 5.71 0.70 -8.90
N PHE A 59 5.83 -0.11 -9.95
CA PHE A 59 4.74 -0.35 -10.90
C PHE A 59 3.93 -1.62 -10.61
N GLU A 60 4.34 -2.41 -9.62
CA GLU A 60 3.61 -3.60 -9.19
C GLU A 60 2.43 -3.22 -8.30
N ALA A 61 1.22 -3.53 -8.75
CA ALA A 61 -0.02 -3.19 -8.06
C ALA A 61 -0.24 -4.08 -6.82
N SER A 62 0.17 -5.35 -6.88
CA SER A 62 -0.05 -6.32 -5.79
C SER A 62 0.64 -5.89 -4.47
N PHE A 63 1.80 -5.25 -4.54
CA PHE A 63 2.51 -4.77 -3.34
C PHE A 63 1.72 -3.69 -2.59
N ARG A 64 1.05 -2.80 -3.34
CA ARG A 64 0.15 -1.79 -2.75
C ARG A 64 -1.10 -2.42 -2.18
N GLN A 65 -1.67 -3.43 -2.85
CA GLN A 65 -2.79 -4.19 -2.31
C GLN A 65 -2.43 -4.81 -0.95
N HIS A 66 -1.29 -5.48 -0.85
CA HIS A 66 -0.86 -6.10 0.40
C HIS A 66 -0.55 -5.06 1.49
N LEU A 67 0.05 -3.92 1.14
CA LEU A 67 0.24 -2.80 2.06
C LEU A 67 -1.11 -2.25 2.56
N ALA A 68 -2.08 -2.03 1.68
CA ALA A 68 -3.42 -1.57 2.05
C ALA A 68 -4.11 -2.56 2.98
N TRP A 69 -4.00 -3.86 2.73
CA TRP A 69 -4.52 -4.89 3.61
C TRP A 69 -3.84 -4.87 4.99
N CYS A 70 -2.52 -4.69 5.03
CA CYS A 70 -1.78 -4.52 6.28
C CYS A 70 -2.24 -3.28 7.06
N LEU A 71 -2.40 -2.13 6.40
CA LEU A 71 -2.86 -0.89 7.01
C LEU A 71 -4.30 -1.00 7.52
N TYR A 72 -5.17 -1.69 6.78
CA TYR A 72 -6.52 -2.04 7.22
C TYR A 72 -6.50 -2.85 8.53
N ARG A 73 -5.64 -3.86 8.65
CA ARG A 73 -5.47 -4.65 9.88
C ARG A 73 -4.92 -3.83 11.05
N LYS A 74 -4.21 -2.74 10.78
CA LYS A 74 -3.71 -1.76 11.77
C LYS A 74 -4.72 -0.64 12.09
N ASN A 75 -5.94 -0.71 11.57
CA ASN A 75 -6.98 0.33 11.68
C ASN A 75 -6.57 1.70 11.11
N LYS A 76 -5.58 1.76 10.22
CA LYS A 76 -5.16 2.98 9.51
C LYS A 76 -5.94 3.11 8.21
N TYR A 77 -7.26 3.30 8.30
CA TYR A 77 -8.16 3.13 7.16
C TYR A 77 -8.00 4.23 6.10
N GLU A 78 -7.73 5.47 6.48
CA GLU A 78 -7.53 6.60 5.56
C GLU A 78 -6.27 6.40 4.70
N GLU A 79 -5.19 5.94 5.33
CA GLU A 79 -3.95 5.61 4.63
C GLU A 79 -4.13 4.39 3.73
N ALA A 80 -4.82 3.35 4.22
CA ALA A 80 -5.15 2.17 3.43
C ALA A 80 -5.95 2.52 2.18
N LEU A 81 -6.91 3.46 2.29
CA LEU A 81 -7.73 3.91 1.17
C LEU A 81 -6.88 4.60 0.08
N THR A 82 -5.95 5.45 0.49
CA THR A 82 -5.05 6.13 -0.45
C THR A 82 -4.20 5.11 -1.22
N VAL A 83 -3.63 4.14 -0.51
CA VAL A 83 -2.75 3.12 -1.10
C VAL A 83 -3.52 2.18 -2.05
N ILE A 84 -4.73 1.75 -1.68
CA ILE A 84 -5.52 0.85 -2.55
C ILE A 84 -6.03 1.57 -3.81
N GLU A 85 -6.32 2.86 -3.73
CA GLU A 85 -6.71 3.66 -4.90
C GLU A 85 -5.55 3.84 -5.88
N GLU A 86 -4.30 3.89 -5.40
CA GLU A 86 -3.13 3.78 -6.27
C GLU A 86 -2.99 2.40 -6.91
N ALA A 87 -3.23 1.32 -6.15
CA ALA A 87 -3.18 -0.05 -6.69
C ALA A 87 -4.18 -0.22 -7.85
N ILE A 88 -5.41 0.26 -7.66
CA ILE A 88 -6.47 0.24 -8.67
C ILE A 88 -6.11 1.10 -9.88
N ARG A 89 -5.45 2.25 -9.69
CA ARG A 89 -4.97 3.08 -10.81
C ARG A 89 -3.95 2.34 -11.67
N LEU A 90 -3.09 1.53 -11.07
CA LEU A 90 -2.08 0.74 -11.79
C LEU A 90 -2.66 -0.51 -12.45
N ASN A 91 -3.61 -1.18 -11.79
CA ASN A 91 -4.32 -2.31 -12.36
C ASN A 91 -5.84 -2.18 -12.13
N PRO A 92 -6.56 -1.48 -13.02
CA PRO A 92 -8.00 -1.24 -12.86
C PRO A 92 -8.86 -2.50 -12.92
N LYS A 93 -8.32 -3.59 -13.49
CA LYS A 93 -9.03 -4.86 -13.68
C LYS A 93 -8.83 -5.84 -12.52
N ASP A 94 -8.12 -5.45 -11.47
CA ASP A 94 -7.91 -6.27 -10.29
C ASP A 94 -9.18 -6.33 -9.42
N PRO A 95 -9.89 -7.48 -9.36
CA PRO A 95 -11.09 -7.60 -8.53
C PRO A 95 -10.74 -7.56 -7.04
N ASP A 96 -9.58 -8.07 -6.64
CA ASP A 96 -9.19 -8.15 -5.23
C ASP A 96 -8.95 -6.76 -4.65
N ALA A 97 -8.33 -5.87 -5.43
CA ALA A 97 -8.09 -4.50 -5.02
C ALA A 97 -9.41 -3.72 -4.77
N ASN A 98 -10.43 -3.96 -5.60
CA ASN A 98 -11.76 -3.37 -5.40
C ASN A 98 -12.44 -3.89 -4.13
N ILE A 99 -12.36 -5.20 -3.86
CA ILE A 99 -12.90 -5.81 -2.64
C ILE A 99 -12.23 -5.21 -1.39
N VAL A 100 -10.92 -5.02 -1.42
CA VAL A 100 -10.17 -4.42 -0.30
C VAL A 100 -10.61 -2.96 -0.08
N ARG A 101 -10.75 -2.17 -1.15
CA ARG A 101 -11.24 -0.78 -1.08
C ARG A 101 -12.63 -0.70 -0.44
N ASP A 102 -13.54 -1.58 -0.85
CA ASP A 102 -14.92 -1.53 -0.36
C ASP A 102 -14.98 -1.87 1.14
N ARG A 103 -14.17 -2.84 1.61
CA ARG A 103 -14.00 -3.12 3.06
C ARG A 103 -13.42 -1.95 3.83
N ILE A 104 -12.44 -1.25 3.27
CA ILE A 104 -11.85 -0.05 3.89
C ILE A 104 -12.91 1.05 4.03
N ARG A 105 -13.69 1.30 2.97
CA ARG A 105 -14.76 2.30 2.96
C ARG A 105 -15.89 1.97 3.93
N GLU A 106 -16.23 0.70 4.08
CA GLU A 106 -17.17 0.24 5.09
C GLU A 106 -16.69 0.64 6.50
N LYS A 107 -15.42 0.36 6.83
CA LYS A 107 -14.84 0.73 8.13
C LYS A 107 -14.74 2.24 8.37
N LEU A 108 -14.51 3.03 7.32
CA LEU A 108 -14.53 4.50 7.41
C LEU A 108 -15.95 5.07 7.57
N SER A 109 -16.96 4.37 7.03
CA SER A 109 -18.36 4.80 7.10
C SER A 109 -19.01 4.49 8.45
N VAL A 110 -18.48 3.50 9.19
CA VAL A 110 -18.86 3.26 10.58
C VAL A 110 -18.08 4.26 11.43
N PRO A 111 -18.74 5.24 12.08
CA PRO A 111 -18.04 6.11 13.01
C PRO A 111 -17.42 5.23 14.10
N GLN A 112 -16.09 5.19 14.12
CA GLN A 112 -15.37 4.75 15.29
C GLN A 112 -15.79 5.75 16.37
N ASP A 113 -16.64 5.33 17.30
CA ASP A 113 -16.88 6.02 18.56
C ASP A 113 -15.54 6.08 19.30
N HIS A 114 -14.67 6.98 18.85
CA HIS A 114 -13.64 7.58 19.66
C HIS A 114 -14.45 8.37 20.67
N THR A 115 -14.82 7.67 21.74
CA THR A 115 -15.35 8.22 22.96
C THR A 115 -14.71 9.58 23.14
N ARG A 116 -15.51 10.61 22.89
CA ARG A 116 -15.18 11.98 23.19
C ARG A 116 -14.58 11.92 24.59
N GLY A 117 -13.31 12.27 24.71
CA GLY A 117 -12.76 12.74 25.98
C GLY A 117 -13.54 13.99 26.33
N ILE A 118 -14.77 13.82 26.82
CA ILE A 118 -15.50 14.84 27.53
C ILE A 118 -14.77 14.92 28.86
N SER A 119 -13.68 15.67 28.87
CA SER A 119 -13.22 16.30 30.09
C SER A 119 -14.34 17.27 30.48
N LEU A 120 -15.29 16.79 31.28
CA LEU A 120 -16.22 17.66 31.97
C LEU A 120 -15.35 18.67 32.75
N PRO A 121 -15.56 19.98 32.60
CA PRO A 121 -14.88 20.94 33.44
C PRO A 121 -15.29 20.62 34.88
N ASN A 122 -14.28 20.38 35.71
CA ASN A 122 -14.42 20.12 37.13
C ASN A 122 -15.00 21.38 37.78
N GLU A 123 -16.31 21.42 37.99
CA GLU A 123 -16.94 22.36 38.90
C GLU A 123 -16.56 21.94 40.34
N SER A 124 -15.49 22.53 40.85
CA SER A 124 -15.16 22.52 42.26
C SER A 124 -15.30 23.94 42.81
N ALA A 125 -16.37 24.11 43.61
CA ALA A 125 -16.51 24.98 44.78
C ALA A 125 -16.00 26.43 44.74
#